data_AF-A0A3B4WI00-F1
#
_entry.id   AF-A0A3B4WI00-F1
#
_cell.length_a   1.000
_cell.length_b   1.000
_cell.length_c   1.000
_cell.angle_alpha   90.00
_cell.angle_beta   90.00
_cell.angle_gamma   90.00
#
_symmetry.space_group_name_H-M   'P 1'
#
loop_
_entity.id
_entity.type
_entity.pdbx_description
1 polymer ?
#
loop_
_entity_poly.entity_id
_entity_poly.type
_entity_poly.pdbx_seq_one_letter_code
_entity_poly.pdbx_strand_id
1 'polypeptide(L)'
;MGEKGKGKMQLSFYYQISSLINYTCRYEQQHLEAEWRYDLRIRYIPSDFMEKFKNDRTTMLYFYQQVRSDYMQQYASKVSDGMALQLGCLEIRRYFKDMNPNGLEKKSNFELLEKDVGLDLFFPRELIDSMKSKQLRRLIQQTFQGYSALNQDQCVAKFFTTLAQCYSYTQERFACQYISLFIPSLFGTFISLCVLQPVAAFSQVHSISCSAESDGQALLTVHIEGAKQPLSVKTSSLAVAENMADLIDGYCRLVGSSESSLIIRPSKGTVTIMHQHQ
;
A
#
# COMPACT_ATOMS: atom_id res chain seq x y z
N MET A 1 -20.36 9.36 -27.14
CA MET A 1 -19.21 10.16 -26.65
C MET A 1 -18.85 9.58 -25.30
N GLY A 2 -17.98 8.56 -25.28
CA GLY A 2 -17.74 7.72 -24.11
C GLY A 2 -16.64 8.29 -23.23
N GLU A 3 -16.94 8.54 -21.96
CA GLU A 3 -15.95 8.85 -20.93
C GLU A 3 -15.02 7.65 -20.74
N LYS A 4 -13.77 7.77 -21.21
CA LYS A 4 -12.70 6.87 -20.81
C LYS A 4 -12.37 7.17 -19.35
N GLY A 5 -12.70 6.23 -18.48
CA GLY A 5 -12.34 6.27 -17.06
C GLY A 5 -10.83 6.47 -16.90
N LYS A 6 -10.45 7.54 -16.20
CA LYS A 6 -9.08 7.78 -15.74
C LYS A 6 -8.72 6.73 -14.70
N GLY A 7 -8.21 5.58 -15.14
CA GLY A 7 -7.57 4.62 -14.25
C GLY A 7 -6.30 5.25 -13.68
N LYS A 8 -6.32 5.62 -12.40
CA LYS A 8 -5.09 5.94 -11.67
C LYS A 8 -4.23 4.68 -11.62
N MET A 9 -3.21 4.62 -12.47
CA MET A 9 -2.19 3.57 -12.41
C MET A 9 -1.18 3.98 -11.34
N GLN A 10 -1.34 3.45 -10.13
CA GLN A 10 -0.37 3.66 -9.05
C GLN A 10 0.79 2.68 -9.27
N LEU A 11 1.81 3.12 -10.02
CA LEU A 11 3.07 2.41 -10.21
C LEU A 11 3.99 2.75 -9.03
N SER A 12 4.20 1.81 -8.12
CA SER A 12 5.15 1.95 -7.02
C SER A 12 6.43 1.19 -7.40
N PHE A 13 7.49 1.89 -7.80
CA PHE A 13 8.80 1.27 -8.02
C PHE A 13 9.83 1.92 -7.11
N TYR A 14 10.58 1.09 -6.37
CA TYR A 14 11.74 1.53 -5.61
C TYR A 14 12.97 0.76 -6.08
N TYR A 15 13.66 1.28 -7.09
CA TYR A 15 15.02 0.86 -7.35
C TYR A 15 15.99 1.91 -6.85
N GLN A 16 17.04 1.43 -6.19
CA GLN A 16 18.25 2.12 -5.75
C GLN A 16 18.62 3.25 -6.72
N ILE A 17 18.99 4.40 -6.14
CA ILE A 17 19.13 5.74 -6.74
C ILE A 17 19.86 5.78 -8.11
N SER A 18 20.64 4.76 -8.49
CA SER A 18 21.31 4.68 -9.80
C SER A 18 20.38 4.52 -11.00
N SER A 19 19.08 4.23 -10.81
CA SER A 19 18.15 3.95 -11.91
C SER A 19 17.20 5.09 -12.28
N LEU A 20 17.17 6.22 -11.54
CA LEU A 20 16.21 7.30 -11.80
C LEU A 20 16.32 7.85 -13.24
N ILE A 21 17.54 7.99 -13.76
CA ILE A 21 17.84 8.49 -15.12
C ILE A 21 17.37 7.51 -16.21
N ASN A 22 17.48 6.19 -15.98
CA ASN A 22 16.97 5.19 -16.92
C ASN A 22 15.43 5.11 -16.90
N TYR A 23 14.78 5.52 -15.80
CA TYR A 23 13.32 5.51 -15.68
C TYR A 23 12.66 6.70 -16.40
N THR A 24 13.17 7.92 -16.22
CA THR A 24 12.65 9.09 -16.95
C THR A 24 12.71 8.86 -18.46
N CYS A 25 13.85 8.40 -18.98
CA CYS A 25 14.04 8.18 -20.41
C CYS A 25 13.11 7.10 -21.02
N ARG A 26 12.63 6.12 -20.22
CA ARG A 26 11.75 5.03 -20.71
C ARG A 26 10.26 5.41 -20.71
N TYR A 27 9.84 6.33 -19.84
CA TYR A 27 8.42 6.65 -19.61
C TYR A 27 8.03 8.10 -20.01
N GLU A 28 8.98 9.03 -20.08
CA GLU A 28 8.77 10.37 -20.69
C GLU A 28 8.47 10.29 -22.19
N GLN A 29 8.78 9.15 -22.83
CA GLN A 29 8.39 8.88 -24.22
C GLN A 29 6.87 8.68 -24.38
N GLN A 30 6.14 8.43 -23.28
CA GLN A 30 4.70 8.10 -23.31
C GLN A 30 3.82 9.24 -22.76
N HIS A 31 4.35 10.09 -21.86
CA HIS A 31 3.59 11.13 -21.16
C HIS A 31 4.47 12.35 -20.82
N LEU A 32 3.88 13.55 -20.77
CA LEU A 32 4.57 14.77 -20.37
C LEU A 32 5.00 14.71 -18.88
N GLU A 33 6.13 15.32 -18.54
CA GLU A 33 6.70 15.34 -17.18
C GLU A 33 5.69 15.75 -16.08
N ALA A 34 4.78 16.67 -16.40
CA ALA A 34 3.75 17.17 -15.49
C ALA A 34 2.64 16.15 -15.14
N GLU A 35 2.59 14.98 -15.79
CA GLU A 35 1.63 13.92 -15.50
C GLU A 35 2.14 12.93 -14.44
N TRP A 36 3.40 13.03 -14.04
CA TRP A 36 4.05 12.10 -13.11
C TRP A 36 4.16 12.69 -11.70
N ARG A 37 3.99 11.82 -10.70
CA ARG A 37 4.19 12.14 -9.29
C ARG A 37 5.00 11.03 -8.63
N TYR A 38 6.10 11.42 -7.99
CA TYR A 38 6.92 10.52 -7.20
C TYR A 38 6.57 10.68 -5.72
N ASP A 39 6.13 9.60 -5.10
CA ASP A 39 5.85 9.55 -3.66
C ASP A 39 6.80 8.55 -2.99
N LEU A 40 7.58 9.02 -2.03
CA LEU A 40 8.23 8.13 -1.08
C LEU A 40 7.14 7.38 -0.31
N ARG A 41 7.33 6.07 -0.06
CA ARG A 41 6.39 5.23 0.69
C ARG A 41 7.12 4.11 1.42
N ILE A 42 6.64 3.75 2.61
CA ILE A 42 7.00 2.50 3.28
C ILE A 42 6.18 1.38 2.64
N ARG A 43 6.87 0.55 1.85
CA ARG A 43 6.26 -0.59 1.14
C ARG A 43 6.54 -1.92 1.83
N TYR A 44 7.78 -2.12 2.27
CA TYR A 44 8.23 -3.35 2.94
C TYR A 44 8.02 -3.22 4.45
N ILE A 45 6.90 -3.75 4.94
CA ILE A 45 6.48 -3.57 6.34
C ILE A 45 6.85 -4.82 7.14
N PRO A 46 7.72 -4.74 8.16
CA PRO A 46 8.02 -5.87 9.03
C PRO A 46 6.76 -6.43 9.70
N SER A 47 6.71 -7.74 9.94
CA SER A 47 5.57 -8.36 10.65
C SER A 47 5.40 -7.81 12.07
N ASP A 48 6.50 -7.42 12.70
CA ASP A 48 6.61 -6.82 14.04
C ASP A 48 6.88 -5.30 13.97
N PHE A 49 6.39 -4.61 12.92
CA PHE A 49 6.70 -3.19 12.68
C PHE A 49 6.43 -2.29 13.89
N MET A 50 5.41 -2.58 14.71
CA MET A 50 5.12 -1.81 15.92
C MET A 50 6.30 -1.82 16.90
N GLU A 51 6.95 -2.98 17.07
CA GLU A 51 8.12 -3.12 17.92
C GLU A 51 9.39 -2.57 17.27
N LYS A 52 9.56 -2.77 15.96
CA LYS A 52 10.73 -2.25 15.23
C LYS A 52 10.74 -0.73 15.15
N PHE A 53 9.59 -0.10 14.96
CA PHE A 53 9.47 1.35 14.83
C PHE A 53 9.31 2.05 16.19
N LYS A 54 9.20 1.34 17.32
CA LYS A 54 8.94 1.96 18.63
C LYS A 54 9.96 3.02 19.05
N ASN A 55 11.23 2.82 18.68
CA ASN A 55 12.33 3.74 18.98
C ASN A 55 12.59 4.73 17.83
N ASP A 56 11.94 4.56 16.68
CA ASP A 56 12.02 5.45 15.53
C ASP A 56 10.65 6.11 15.30
N ARG A 57 10.42 7.18 16.08
CA ARG A 57 9.18 7.95 16.04
C ARG A 57 8.92 8.54 14.66
N THR A 58 9.96 8.87 13.89
CA THR A 58 9.83 9.46 12.55
C THR A 58 9.23 8.43 11.60
N THR A 59 9.81 7.23 11.54
CA THR A 59 9.30 6.14 10.69
C THR A 59 7.89 5.72 11.11
N MET A 60 7.62 5.59 12.42
CA MET A 60 6.29 5.29 12.94
C MET A 60 5.24 6.32 12.49
N LEU A 61 5.54 7.61 12.67
CA LEU A 61 4.62 8.69 12.31
C LEU A 61 4.43 8.80 10.79
N TYR A 62 5.49 8.59 10.02
CA TYR A 62 5.43 8.56 8.57
C TYR A 62 4.53 7.43 8.08
N PHE A 63 4.71 6.21 8.60
CA PHE A 63 3.86 5.07 8.27
C PHE A 63 2.40 5.32 8.67
N TYR A 64 2.18 5.89 9.85
CA TYR A 64 0.85 6.28 10.31
C TYR A 64 0.17 7.25 9.34
N GLN A 65 0.86 8.31 8.91
CA GLN A 65 0.32 9.30 7.97
C GLN A 65 0.04 8.68 6.60
N GLN A 66 0.92 7.81 6.11
CA GLN A 66 0.72 7.07 4.87
C GLN A 66 -0.57 6.25 4.92
N VAL A 67 -0.71 5.40 5.95
CA VAL A 67 -1.89 4.53 6.12
C VAL A 67 -3.17 5.32 6.33
N ARG A 68 -3.11 6.41 7.10
CA ARG A 68 -4.26 7.31 7.32
C ARG A 68 -4.68 7.99 6.02
N SER A 69 -3.73 8.45 5.21
CA SER A 69 -4.01 9.07 3.90
C SER A 69 -4.70 8.08 2.97
N ASP A 70 -4.19 6.85 2.87
CA ASP A 70 -4.79 5.80 2.06
C ASP A 70 -6.21 5.46 2.55
N TYR A 71 -6.41 5.37 3.88
CA TYR A 71 -7.73 5.19 4.48
C TYR A 71 -8.69 6.30 4.05
N MET A 72 -8.34 7.57 4.26
CA MET A 72 -9.20 8.71 3.94
C MET A 72 -9.55 8.77 2.45
N GLN A 73 -8.62 8.42 1.56
CA GLN A 73 -8.82 8.52 0.12
C GLN A 73 -9.58 7.34 -0.49
N GLN A 74 -9.39 6.12 0.03
CA GLN A 74 -9.83 4.91 -0.66
C GLN A 74 -10.85 4.07 0.10
N TYR A 75 -10.92 4.21 1.43
CA TYR A 75 -11.66 3.30 2.30
C TYR A 75 -12.62 3.98 3.26
N ALA A 76 -12.45 5.25 3.58
CA ALA A 76 -13.28 5.94 4.55
C ALA A 76 -14.77 5.97 4.18
N SER A 77 -15.11 6.02 2.89
CA SER A 77 -16.49 5.93 2.39
C SER A 77 -17.08 4.51 2.36
N LYS A 78 -16.25 3.49 2.62
CA LYS A 78 -16.65 2.06 2.59
C LYS A 78 -16.80 1.45 3.98
N VAL A 79 -16.33 2.13 5.03
CA VAL A 79 -16.47 1.65 6.41
C VAL A 79 -17.79 2.12 7.00
N SER A 80 -18.22 1.48 8.09
CA SER A 80 -19.41 1.93 8.83
C SER A 80 -19.18 3.29 9.49
N ASP A 81 -20.26 4.04 9.71
CA ASP A 81 -20.22 5.32 10.44
C ASP A 81 -19.53 5.18 11.80
N GLY A 82 -19.79 4.08 12.51
CA GLY A 82 -19.15 3.79 13.80
C GLY A 82 -17.63 3.66 13.68
N MET A 83 -17.13 2.95 12.66
CA MET A 83 -15.69 2.82 12.41
C MET A 83 -15.05 4.16 12.04
N ALA A 84 -15.70 4.93 11.15
CA ALA A 84 -15.24 6.26 10.77
C ALA A 84 -15.19 7.22 11.97
N LEU A 85 -16.20 7.18 12.85
CA LEU A 85 -16.22 7.93 14.10
C LEU A 85 -15.05 7.55 15.03
N GLN A 86 -14.77 6.24 15.18
CA GLN A 86 -13.66 5.77 16.01
C GLN A 86 -12.30 6.25 15.49
N LEU A 87 -12.04 6.04 14.20
CA LEU A 87 -10.77 6.43 13.56
C LEU A 87 -10.57 7.96 13.57
N GLY A 88 -11.63 8.73 13.30
CA GLY A 88 -11.56 10.18 13.36
C GLY A 88 -11.37 10.72 14.78
N CYS A 89 -12.04 10.14 15.79
CA CYS A 89 -11.84 10.55 17.18
C CYS A 89 -10.43 10.23 17.71
N LEU A 90 -9.84 9.11 17.30
CA LEU A 90 -8.44 8.79 17.58
C LEU A 90 -7.50 9.85 16.98
N GLU A 91 -7.79 10.30 15.77
CA GLU A 91 -7.00 11.35 15.13
C GLU A 91 -7.18 12.71 15.81
N ILE A 92 -8.40 13.08 16.22
CA ILE A 92 -8.62 14.31 17.01
C ILE A 92 -7.78 14.27 18.29
N ARG A 93 -7.79 13.15 19.03
CA ARG A 93 -7.01 12.99 20.26
C ARG A 93 -5.50 13.09 19.99
N ARG A 94 -5.00 12.47 18.90
CA ARG A 94 -3.60 12.53 18.51
C ARG A 94 -3.17 13.95 18.07
N TYR A 95 -4.05 14.63 17.33
CA TYR A 95 -3.82 15.96 16.77
C TYR A 95 -3.76 17.04 17.87
N PHE A 96 -4.76 17.06 18.77
CA PHE A 96 -4.82 17.99 19.90
C PHE A 96 -4.23 17.36 21.17
N LYS A 97 -2.93 17.07 21.14
CA LYS A 97 -2.22 16.35 22.22
C LYS A 97 -2.36 16.98 23.62
N ASP A 98 -2.53 18.31 23.68
CA ASP A 98 -2.62 19.08 24.94
C ASP A 98 -4.07 19.35 25.38
N MET A 99 -5.06 18.88 24.61
CA MET A 99 -6.47 19.03 24.98
C MET A 99 -6.77 18.16 26.21
N ASN A 100 -7.50 18.72 27.18
CA ASN A 100 -7.95 17.96 28.35
C ASN A 100 -8.97 16.86 27.97
N PRO A 101 -9.18 15.81 28.80
CA PRO A 101 -10.05 14.69 28.45
C PRO A 101 -11.50 15.09 28.12
N ASN A 102 -12.04 16.11 28.81
CA ASN A 102 -13.39 16.62 28.56
C ASN A 102 -13.39 17.77 27.54
N GLY A 103 -12.34 17.90 26.74
CA GLY A 103 -12.07 19.09 25.93
C GLY A 103 -13.16 19.35 24.90
N LEU A 104 -13.69 18.29 24.27
CA LEU A 104 -14.75 18.39 23.27
C LEU A 104 -16.15 18.60 23.88
N GLU A 105 -16.33 18.48 25.19
CA GLU A 105 -17.62 18.81 25.83
C GLU A 105 -17.87 20.32 25.81
N LYS A 106 -16.79 21.12 25.88
CA LYS A 106 -16.86 22.58 25.78
C LYS A 106 -17.31 23.00 24.39
N LYS A 107 -18.39 23.78 24.33
CA LYS A 107 -18.99 24.23 23.06
C LYS A 107 -18.03 25.01 22.17
N SER A 108 -17.24 25.91 22.75
CA SER A 108 -16.23 26.69 22.02
C SER A 108 -15.16 25.82 21.37
N ASN A 109 -14.71 24.76 22.04
CA ASN A 109 -13.67 23.86 21.51
C ASN A 109 -14.19 23.05 20.33
N PHE A 110 -15.45 22.60 20.39
CA PHE A 110 -16.07 21.93 19.26
C PHE A 110 -16.31 22.90 18.09
N GLU A 111 -16.70 24.15 18.37
CA GLU A 111 -16.86 25.16 17.32
C GLU A 111 -15.54 25.48 16.61
N LEU A 112 -14.42 25.54 17.34
CA LEU A 112 -13.08 25.67 16.76
C LEU A 112 -12.77 24.50 15.82
N LEU A 113 -13.03 23.26 16.28
CA LEU A 113 -12.85 22.05 15.47
C LEU A 113 -13.70 22.08 14.18
N GLU A 114 -14.97 22.48 14.30
CA GLU A 114 -15.93 22.47 13.20
C GLU A 114 -15.69 23.59 12.18
N LYS A 115 -15.35 24.80 12.64
CA LYS A 115 -15.27 25.99 11.80
C LYS A 115 -13.86 26.35 11.34
N ASP A 116 -12.88 26.23 12.23
CA ASP A 116 -11.53 26.73 11.95
C ASP A 116 -10.61 25.62 11.43
N VAL A 117 -10.77 24.40 11.93
CA VAL A 117 -9.97 23.23 11.50
C VAL A 117 -10.66 22.43 10.41
N GLY A 118 -11.98 22.25 10.51
CA GLY A 118 -12.78 21.46 9.58
C GLY A 118 -12.87 19.99 10.00
N LEU A 119 -14.10 19.46 10.00
CA LEU A 119 -14.36 18.06 10.31
C LEU A 119 -13.87 17.10 9.22
N ASP A 120 -13.76 17.57 7.98
CA ASP A 120 -13.30 16.81 6.82
C ASP A 120 -11.81 16.43 6.91
N LEU A 121 -11.06 17.08 7.79
CA LEU A 121 -9.73 16.63 8.16
C LEU A 121 -9.78 15.26 8.87
N PHE A 122 -10.81 14.99 9.67
CA PHE A 122 -10.88 13.82 10.57
C PHE A 122 -11.85 12.74 10.09
N PHE A 123 -12.88 13.13 9.34
CA PHE A 123 -14.00 12.28 8.96
C PHE A 123 -14.26 12.35 7.45
N PRO A 124 -14.73 11.26 6.82
CA PRO A 124 -15.15 11.29 5.42
C PRO A 124 -16.35 12.21 5.23
N ARG A 125 -16.44 12.87 4.06
CA ARG A 125 -17.54 13.78 3.73
C ARG A 125 -18.89 13.08 3.76
N GLU A 126 -18.92 11.81 3.36
CA GLU A 126 -20.10 10.96 3.38
C GLU A 126 -20.69 10.84 4.80
N LEU A 127 -19.85 10.76 5.84
CA LEU A 127 -20.31 10.74 7.23
C LEU A 127 -20.81 12.12 7.69
N ILE A 128 -20.11 13.17 7.26
CA ILE A 128 -20.46 14.55 7.64
C ILE A 128 -21.82 14.94 7.05
N ASP A 129 -22.05 14.57 5.79
CA ASP A 129 -23.24 14.92 5.03
C ASP A 129 -24.43 14.00 5.33
N SER A 130 -24.21 12.79 5.87
CA SER A 130 -25.28 11.81 6.12
C SER A 130 -26.18 12.15 7.32
N MET A 131 -25.77 13.06 8.20
CA MET A 131 -26.51 13.36 9.43
C MET A 131 -26.47 14.84 9.82
N LYS A 132 -27.46 15.27 10.60
CA LYS A 132 -27.55 16.65 11.07
C LYS A 132 -26.36 16.99 11.98
N SER A 133 -25.82 18.21 11.88
CA SER A 133 -24.65 18.66 12.66
C SER A 133 -24.79 18.44 14.17
N LYS A 134 -25.98 18.65 14.74
CA LYS A 134 -26.25 18.40 16.17
C LYS A 134 -26.12 16.91 16.54
N GLN A 135 -26.52 16.01 15.66
CA GLN A 135 -26.39 14.57 15.84
C GLN A 135 -24.93 14.13 15.70
N LEU A 136 -24.25 14.58 14.63
CA LEU A 136 -22.84 14.27 14.41
C LEU A 136 -21.98 14.70 15.58
N ARG A 137 -22.17 15.94 16.05
CA ARG A 137 -21.48 16.46 17.23
C ARG A 137 -21.67 15.57 18.46
N ARG A 138 -22.90 15.15 18.75
CA ARG A 138 -23.17 14.26 19.88
C ARG A 138 -22.42 12.94 19.74
N LEU A 139 -22.41 12.35 18.54
CA LEU A 139 -21.70 11.09 18.29
C LEU A 139 -20.19 11.26 18.44
N ILE A 140 -19.59 12.31 17.87
CA ILE A 140 -18.16 12.60 18.04
C ILE A 140 -17.81 12.77 19.52
N GLN A 141 -18.58 13.54 20.28
CA GLN A 141 -18.34 13.74 21.71
C GLN A 141 -18.42 12.42 22.49
N GLN A 142 -19.45 11.60 22.23
CA GLN A 142 -19.63 10.30 22.88
C GLN A 142 -18.50 9.32 22.54
N THR A 143 -18.10 9.23 21.27
CA THR A 143 -17.02 8.34 20.85
C THR A 143 -15.66 8.82 21.37
N PHE A 144 -15.41 10.12 21.37
CA PHE A 144 -14.16 10.71 21.85
C PHE A 144 -13.88 10.44 23.33
N GLN A 145 -14.92 10.39 24.19
CA GLN A 145 -14.75 10.10 25.61
C GLN A 145 -13.99 8.77 25.84
N GLY A 146 -14.23 7.75 25.01
CA GLY A 146 -13.52 6.47 25.06
C GLY A 146 -12.02 6.52 24.74
N TYR A 147 -11.54 7.62 24.14
CA TYR A 147 -10.14 7.83 23.76
C TYR A 147 -9.50 9.03 24.46
N SER A 148 -10.27 9.77 25.26
CA SER A 148 -9.89 11.06 25.85
C SER A 148 -8.61 11.05 26.69
N ALA A 149 -8.31 9.92 27.33
CA ALA A 149 -7.13 9.72 28.18
C ALA A 149 -5.90 9.18 27.42
N LEU A 150 -6.01 8.88 26.12
CA LEU A 150 -4.90 8.32 25.34
C LEU A 150 -3.87 9.38 24.98
N ASN A 151 -2.60 9.00 25.08
CA ASN A 151 -1.50 9.78 24.51
C ASN A 151 -1.35 9.51 23.00
N GLN A 152 -0.43 10.23 22.34
CA GLN A 152 -0.26 10.14 20.88
C GLN A 152 0.11 8.73 20.40
N ASP A 153 1.02 8.05 21.10
CA ASP A 153 1.50 6.71 20.70
C ASP A 153 0.40 5.66 20.88
N GLN A 154 -0.37 5.77 21.96
CA GLN A 154 -1.56 4.95 22.19
C GLN A 154 -2.64 5.18 21.12
N CYS A 155 -2.82 6.42 20.67
CA CYS A 155 -3.76 6.72 19.58
C CYS A 155 -3.30 6.08 18.26
N VAL A 156 -2.01 6.16 17.93
CA VAL A 156 -1.44 5.54 16.73
C VAL A 156 -1.60 4.02 16.78
N ALA A 157 -1.24 3.39 17.89
CA ALA A 157 -1.40 1.95 18.07
C ALA A 157 -2.87 1.52 17.96
N LYS A 158 -3.78 2.24 18.63
CA LYS A 158 -5.21 1.95 18.58
C LYS A 158 -5.79 2.16 17.18
N PHE A 159 -5.32 3.17 16.44
CA PHE A 159 -5.74 3.42 15.06
C PHE A 159 -5.38 2.24 14.16
N PHE A 160 -4.12 1.76 14.23
CA PHE A 160 -3.68 0.59 13.48
C PHE A 160 -4.53 -0.65 13.80
N THR A 161 -4.71 -0.96 15.08
CA THR A 161 -5.54 -2.11 15.50
C THR A 161 -6.99 -1.98 15.03
N THR A 162 -7.56 -0.78 15.08
CA THR A 162 -8.96 -0.53 14.69
C THR A 162 -9.13 -0.66 13.17
N LEU A 163 -8.24 -0.05 12.39
CA LEU A 163 -8.28 -0.14 10.93
C LEU A 163 -8.03 -1.56 10.42
N ALA A 164 -7.16 -2.33 11.08
CA ALA A 164 -6.84 -3.72 10.72
C ALA A 164 -8.07 -4.65 10.72
N GLN A 165 -9.14 -4.30 11.44
CA GLN A 165 -10.38 -5.08 11.49
C GLN A 165 -11.15 -5.06 10.17
N CYS A 166 -10.93 -4.04 9.32
CA CYS A 166 -11.64 -3.88 8.06
C CYS A 166 -10.71 -3.71 6.85
N TYR A 167 -9.42 -3.41 7.08
CA TYR A 167 -8.46 -3.16 6.00
C TYR A 167 -7.07 -3.70 6.31
N SER A 168 -6.50 -4.47 5.38
CA SER A 168 -5.16 -5.04 5.47
C SER A 168 -4.10 -4.07 4.92
N TYR A 169 -3.79 -2.99 5.66
CA TYR A 169 -2.84 -1.96 5.23
C TYR A 169 -1.37 -2.42 5.15
N THR A 170 -1.06 -3.63 5.61
CA THR A 170 0.27 -4.24 5.52
C THR A 170 0.43 -5.21 4.35
N GLN A 171 -0.60 -5.35 3.52
CA GLN A 171 -0.63 -6.32 2.42
C GLN A 171 -1.04 -5.64 1.12
N GLU A 172 -0.30 -5.92 0.05
CA GLU A 172 -0.72 -5.60 -1.32
C GLU A 172 -1.40 -6.83 -1.95
N ARG A 173 -2.44 -6.59 -2.75
CA ARG A 173 -3.16 -7.65 -3.49
C ARG A 173 -3.02 -7.39 -4.98
N PHE A 174 -2.65 -8.42 -5.72
CA PHE A 174 -2.52 -8.38 -7.17
C PHE A 174 -3.53 -9.32 -7.81
N ALA A 175 -4.21 -8.84 -8.85
CA ALA A 175 -5.01 -9.71 -9.70
C ALA A 175 -4.05 -10.45 -10.64
N CYS A 176 -3.90 -11.76 -10.44
CA CYS A 176 -3.06 -12.62 -11.28
C CYS A 176 -3.71 -13.98 -11.54
N GLN A 177 -3.22 -14.65 -12.58
CA GLN A 177 -3.58 -16.02 -12.89
C GLN A 177 -2.43 -16.94 -12.49
N TYR A 178 -2.73 -17.85 -11.57
CA TYR A 178 -1.77 -18.85 -11.11
C TYR A 178 -1.60 -19.93 -12.16
N ILE A 179 -0.36 -20.16 -12.61
CA ILE A 179 -0.01 -21.24 -13.54
C ILE A 179 0.82 -22.24 -12.74
N SER A 180 0.18 -23.09 -11.93
CA SER A 180 0.84 -24.33 -11.51
C SER A 180 0.50 -25.40 -12.51
N LEU A 181 1.53 -25.92 -13.16
CA LEU A 181 1.45 -27.13 -13.97
C LEU A 181 1.40 -28.36 -13.05
N PHE A 182 0.35 -28.47 -12.23
CA PHE A 182 0.05 -29.72 -11.54
C PHE A 182 -1.43 -30.10 -11.74
N ILE A 183 -1.58 -31.08 -12.64
CA ILE A 183 -2.71 -32.00 -12.90
C ILE A 183 -3.67 -31.60 -14.05
N PRO A 184 -3.68 -32.37 -15.17
CA PRO A 184 -4.73 -32.32 -16.18
C PRO A 184 -5.91 -33.17 -15.71
N SER A 185 -6.75 -32.63 -14.84
CA SER A 185 -8.14 -33.10 -14.71
C SER A 185 -8.99 -32.07 -13.98
N LEU A 186 -10.12 -31.76 -14.61
CA LEU A 186 -11.18 -30.83 -14.22
C LEU A 186 -10.93 -29.34 -14.46
N PHE A 187 -11.46 -28.90 -15.61
CA PHE A 187 -12.09 -27.61 -15.86
C PHE A 187 -12.35 -26.77 -14.60
N GLY A 188 -11.59 -25.70 -14.46
CA GLY A 188 -11.85 -24.64 -13.49
C GLY A 188 -10.71 -23.64 -13.50
N THR A 189 -10.81 -22.61 -14.35
CA THR A 189 -10.05 -21.37 -14.21
C THR A 189 -10.34 -20.77 -12.83
N PHE A 190 -9.58 -21.15 -11.82
CA PHE A 190 -9.62 -20.48 -10.52
C PHE A 190 -8.87 -19.15 -10.67
N ILE A 191 -9.62 -18.07 -10.92
CA ILE A 191 -9.16 -16.71 -10.65
C ILE A 191 -9.08 -16.60 -9.12
N SER A 192 -8.01 -17.11 -8.53
CA SER A 192 -7.70 -16.84 -7.14
C SER A 192 -7.14 -15.42 -7.11
N LEU A 193 -7.84 -14.51 -6.42
CA LEU A 193 -7.23 -13.25 -6.00
C LEU A 193 -5.93 -13.66 -5.30
N CYS A 194 -4.77 -13.34 -5.88
CA CYS A 194 -3.47 -13.66 -5.28
C CYS A 194 -3.29 -12.76 -4.05
N VAL A 195 -4.03 -13.05 -2.99
CA VAL A 195 -3.51 -12.84 -1.65
C VAL A 195 -2.32 -13.77 -1.61
N LEU A 196 -1.12 -13.24 -1.39
CA LEU A 196 0.03 -14.05 -1.00
C LEU A 196 -0.29 -14.67 0.38
N GLN A 197 -1.25 -15.59 0.44
CA GLN A 197 -1.21 -16.67 1.41
C GLN A 197 0.15 -17.33 1.20
N PRO A 198 0.87 -17.69 2.28
CA PRO A 198 2.29 -18.02 2.17
C PRO A 198 2.46 -19.33 1.39
N VAL A 199 2.54 -19.23 0.06
CA VAL A 199 2.88 -20.33 -0.84
C VAL A 199 4.33 -20.76 -0.60
N ALA A 200 5.15 -19.83 -0.09
CA ALA A 200 6.50 -20.07 0.41
C ALA A 200 6.88 -19.01 1.46
N ALA A 201 7.85 -19.33 2.33
CA ALA A 201 8.48 -18.34 3.17
C ALA A 201 9.48 -17.51 2.35
N PHE A 202 9.61 -16.21 2.65
CA PHE A 202 10.56 -15.32 1.94
C PHE A 202 12.01 -15.79 2.04
N SER A 203 12.38 -16.52 3.10
CA SER A 203 13.70 -17.12 3.27
C SER A 203 14.00 -18.27 2.29
N GLN A 204 12.97 -18.87 1.68
CA GLN A 204 13.12 -19.96 0.72
C GLN A 204 13.20 -19.47 -0.73
N VAL A 205 13.00 -18.16 -0.98
CA VAL A 205 13.06 -17.62 -2.33
C VAL A 205 14.53 -17.53 -2.76
N HIS A 206 14.86 -18.19 -3.86
CA HIS A 206 16.22 -18.25 -4.40
C HIS A 206 16.44 -17.25 -5.54
N SER A 207 15.49 -17.11 -6.46
CA SER A 207 15.57 -16.15 -7.55
C SER A 207 14.19 -15.76 -8.09
N ILE A 208 14.12 -14.58 -8.69
CA ILE A 208 12.89 -13.99 -9.25
C ILE A 208 13.18 -13.54 -10.68
N SER A 209 12.30 -13.83 -11.63
CA SER A 209 12.43 -13.36 -13.01
C SER A 209 11.08 -12.97 -13.60
N CYS A 210 11.11 -12.02 -14.52
CA CYS A 210 9.93 -11.55 -15.25
C CYS A 210 10.19 -11.62 -16.76
N SER A 211 9.26 -12.18 -17.52
CA SER A 211 9.30 -12.18 -18.99
C SER A 211 8.00 -11.63 -19.56
N ALA A 212 8.12 -10.79 -20.59
CA ALA A 212 6.96 -10.32 -21.36
C ALA A 212 6.47 -11.45 -22.28
N GLU A 213 5.15 -11.61 -22.38
CA GLU A 213 4.51 -12.51 -23.32
C GLU A 213 3.97 -11.75 -24.54
N SER A 214 3.75 -12.46 -25.64
CA SER A 214 3.35 -11.90 -26.95
C SER A 214 1.98 -11.21 -26.95
N ASP A 215 1.13 -11.51 -25.96
CA ASP A 215 -0.23 -10.99 -25.80
C ASP A 215 -0.29 -9.70 -24.95
N GLY A 216 0.86 -9.14 -24.58
CA GLY A 216 0.97 -7.97 -23.70
C GLY A 216 0.86 -8.31 -22.21
N GLN A 217 0.64 -9.58 -21.86
CA GLN A 217 0.73 -10.08 -20.50
C GLN A 217 2.20 -10.34 -20.12
N ALA A 218 2.45 -10.72 -18.88
CA ALA A 218 3.78 -11.12 -18.45
C ALA A 218 3.74 -12.31 -17.51
N LEU A 219 4.83 -13.06 -17.48
CA LEU A 219 5.05 -14.19 -16.61
C LEU A 219 6.07 -13.81 -15.53
N LEU A 220 5.65 -13.90 -14.27
CA LEU A 220 6.51 -13.83 -13.10
C LEU A 220 6.86 -15.26 -12.66
N THR A 221 8.15 -15.56 -12.58
CA THR A 221 8.66 -16.86 -12.15
C THR A 221 9.52 -16.69 -10.91
N VAL A 222 9.16 -17.40 -9.84
CA VAL A 222 9.85 -17.38 -8.53
C VAL A 222 10.38 -18.78 -8.23
N HIS A 223 11.70 -18.91 -8.13
CA HIS A 223 12.35 -20.15 -7.75
C HIS A 223 12.42 -20.26 -6.23
N ILE A 224 11.91 -21.37 -5.70
CA ILE A 224 11.83 -21.65 -4.27
C ILE A 224 12.74 -22.83 -3.96
N GLU A 225 13.58 -22.69 -2.95
CA GLU A 225 14.47 -23.75 -2.47
C GLU A 225 13.65 -24.96 -1.99
N GLY A 226 14.04 -26.15 -2.45
CA GLY A 226 13.34 -27.41 -2.15
C GLY A 226 12.09 -27.67 -3.00
N ALA A 227 11.61 -26.71 -3.79
CA ALA A 227 10.51 -26.94 -4.72
C ALA A 227 11.00 -27.59 -6.03
N LYS A 228 10.30 -28.63 -6.50
CA LYS A 228 10.62 -29.31 -7.77
C LYS A 228 10.35 -28.44 -9.01
N GLN A 229 9.42 -27.50 -8.91
CA GLN A 229 9.05 -26.58 -9.98
C GLN A 229 8.95 -25.16 -9.42
N PRO A 230 9.32 -24.13 -10.20
CA PRO A 230 9.18 -22.75 -9.78
C PRO A 230 7.71 -22.34 -9.74
N LEU A 231 7.42 -21.38 -8.86
CA LEU A 231 6.13 -20.71 -8.81
C LEU A 231 6.00 -19.79 -10.02
N SER A 232 5.03 -20.06 -10.91
CA SER A 232 4.79 -19.28 -12.11
C SER A 232 3.42 -18.57 -12.04
N VAL A 233 3.43 -17.26 -12.28
CA VAL A 233 2.25 -16.39 -12.13
C VAL A 233 2.13 -15.50 -13.35
N LYS A 234 1.00 -15.57 -14.05
CA LYS A 234 0.70 -14.70 -15.18
C LYS A 234 0.00 -13.42 -14.69
N THR A 235 0.49 -12.28 -15.14
CA THR A 235 -0.01 -10.96 -14.77
C THR A 235 -0.56 -10.24 -16.00
N SER A 236 -1.39 -9.21 -15.78
CA SER A 236 -2.01 -8.45 -16.87
C SER A 236 -1.04 -7.61 -17.69
N SER A 237 0.18 -7.37 -17.19
CA SER A 237 1.22 -6.59 -17.88
C SER A 237 2.58 -6.81 -17.23
N LEU A 238 3.65 -6.51 -17.99
CA LEU A 238 5.02 -6.53 -17.47
C LEU A 238 5.19 -5.62 -16.24
N ALA A 239 4.55 -4.45 -16.23
CA ALA A 239 4.61 -3.54 -15.10
C ALA A 239 4.03 -4.15 -13.80
N VAL A 240 2.95 -4.94 -13.89
CA VAL A 240 2.40 -5.66 -12.73
C VAL A 240 3.36 -6.76 -12.27
N ALA A 241 3.98 -7.51 -13.20
CA ALA A 241 4.98 -8.51 -12.85
C ALA A 241 6.20 -7.89 -12.16
N GLU A 242 6.72 -6.77 -12.67
CA GLU A 242 7.83 -6.03 -12.07
C GLU A 242 7.48 -5.50 -10.67
N ASN A 243 6.26 -4.97 -10.48
CA ASN A 243 5.78 -4.53 -9.16
C ASN A 243 5.71 -5.67 -8.15
N MET A 244 5.26 -6.86 -8.58
CA MET A 244 5.21 -8.05 -7.74
C MET A 244 6.62 -8.56 -7.42
N ALA A 245 7.52 -8.57 -8.40
CA ALA A 245 8.92 -8.98 -8.21
C ALA A 245 9.64 -8.06 -7.22
N ASP A 246 9.48 -6.74 -7.34
CA ASP A 246 10.02 -5.74 -6.40
C ASP A 246 9.51 -5.98 -4.97
N LEU A 247 8.20 -6.22 -4.83
CA LEU A 247 7.60 -6.51 -3.53
C LEU A 247 8.21 -7.76 -2.87
N ILE A 248 8.28 -8.86 -3.61
CA ILE A 248 8.83 -10.13 -3.10
C ILE A 248 10.31 -9.96 -2.74
N ASP A 249 11.11 -9.38 -3.65
CA ASP A 249 12.54 -9.16 -3.48
C ASP A 249 12.85 -8.27 -2.27
N GLY A 250 12.07 -7.20 -2.07
CA GLY A 250 12.23 -6.34 -0.91
C GLY A 250 11.90 -7.03 0.42
N TYR A 251 10.89 -7.90 0.46
CA TYR A 251 10.63 -8.75 1.63
C TYR A 251 11.73 -9.80 1.86
N CYS A 252 12.28 -10.40 0.80
CA CYS A 252 13.42 -11.30 0.91
C CYS A 252 14.64 -10.60 1.50
N ARG A 253 14.96 -9.36 1.08
CA ARG A 253 16.02 -8.56 1.70
C ARG A 253 15.72 -8.21 3.16
N LEU A 254 14.49 -7.83 3.46
CA LEU A 254 14.05 -7.47 4.81
C LEU A 254 14.20 -8.63 5.81
N VAL A 255 13.93 -9.87 5.36
CA VAL A 255 14.03 -11.09 6.18
C VAL A 255 15.46 -11.65 6.20
N GLY A 256 16.10 -11.75 5.03
CA GLY A 256 17.39 -12.41 4.84
C GLY A 256 18.60 -11.56 5.21
N SER A 257 18.44 -10.27 5.49
CA SER A 257 19.54 -9.30 5.75
C SER A 257 20.57 -9.22 4.59
N SER A 258 20.20 -9.67 3.39
CA SER A 258 21.03 -9.53 2.20
C SER A 258 20.78 -8.18 1.53
N GLU A 259 21.84 -7.51 1.07
CA GLU A 259 21.71 -6.29 0.27
C GLU A 259 21.54 -6.58 -1.24
N SER A 260 21.83 -7.81 -1.68
CA SER A 260 21.69 -8.18 -3.09
C SER A 260 20.25 -8.48 -3.48
N SER A 261 19.87 -8.03 -4.68
CA SER A 261 18.58 -8.37 -5.30
C SER A 261 18.59 -9.81 -5.83
N LEU A 262 17.49 -10.52 -5.62
CA LEU A 262 17.23 -11.84 -6.17
C LEU A 262 16.61 -11.77 -7.58
N ILE A 263 16.36 -10.57 -8.09
CA ILE A 263 15.76 -10.35 -9.41
C ILE A 263 16.84 -10.53 -10.49
N ILE A 264 16.67 -11.56 -11.31
CA ILE A 264 17.52 -11.83 -12.47
C ILE A 264 17.01 -11.01 -13.65
N ARG A 265 17.84 -10.10 -14.14
CA ARG A 265 17.58 -9.38 -15.40
C ARG A 265 18.27 -10.13 -16.54
N PRO A 266 17.59 -10.36 -17.67
CA PRO A 266 18.28 -10.84 -18.86
C PRO A 266 19.37 -9.83 -19.22
N SER A 267 20.62 -10.30 -19.36
CA SER A 267 21.69 -9.45 -19.86
C SER A 267 21.27 -8.95 -21.23
N LYS A 268 21.20 -7.62 -21.41
CA LYS A 268 21.13 -7.06 -22.75
C LYS A 268 22.43 -7.48 -23.43
N GLY A 269 22.34 -8.48 -24.31
CA GLY A 269 23.47 -8.92 -25.11
C GLY A 269 24.13 -7.72 -25.76
N THR A 270 25.43 -7.60 -25.59
CA THR A 270 26.28 -6.64 -26.29
C THR A 270 25.95 -6.73 -27.78
N VAL A 271 25.30 -5.69 -28.33
CA VAL A 271 25.17 -5.55 -29.78
C VAL A 271 26.57 -5.21 -30.28
N THR A 272 27.32 -6.23 -30.66
CA THR A 272 28.54 -6.06 -31.45
C THR A 272 28.11 -5.55 -32.82
N ILE A 273 28.18 -4.24 -33.03
CA ILE A 273 28.07 -3.63 -34.36
C ILE A 273 29.30 -4.11 -35.14
N MET A 274 29.14 -5.16 -35.94
CA MET A 274 30.12 -5.48 -36.98
C MET A 274 29.99 -4.42 -38.06
N HIS A 275 30.95 -3.49 -38.08
CA HIS A 275 31.18 -2.62 -39.23
C HIS A 275 31.56 -3.51 -40.42
N GLN A 276 30.65 -3.69 -41.38
CA GLN A 276 31.03 -4.06 -42.73
C GLN A 276 31.50 -2.81 -43.47
N HIS A 277 32.78 -2.79 -43.82
CA HIS A 277 33.31 -1.91 -44.87
C HIS A 277 32.78 -2.40 -46.22
N GLN A 278 32.17 -1.47 -46.97
CA GLN A 278 32.23 -1.42 -48.43
C GLN A 278 32.49 0.03 -48.82
#